data_AF-A0A7W1UJB8-F1
#
_entry.id   AF-A0A7W1UJB8-F1
#
_cell.length_a   1.000
_cell.length_b   1.000
_cell.length_c   1.000
_cell.angle_alpha   90.00
_cell.angle_beta   90.00
_cell.angle_gamma   90.00
#
_symmetry.space_group_name_H-M   'P 1'
#
loop_
_entity.id
_entity.type
_entity.pdbx_description
1 polymer ?
#
loop_
_entity_poly.entity_id
_entity_poly.type
_entity_poly.pdbx_seq_one_letter_code
_entity_poly.pdbx_strand_id
1 'polypeptide(L)' 'MTASKWLPALSALLISTGCGSETPDAGGKPRVLATTTMIAEAAQRVGGDCVEVRGLLP' A
#
# COMPACT_ATOMS: atom_id res chain seq x y z
N MET A 1 -32.36 35.80 -6.11
CA MET A 1 -32.29 34.66 -5.17
C MET A 1 -32.16 33.37 -5.98
N THR A 2 -30.94 32.97 -6.35
CA THR A 2 -30.72 31.88 -7.33
C THR A 2 -29.48 31.02 -7.00
N ALA A 3 -29.05 31.01 -5.74
CA ALA A 3 -27.85 30.28 -5.30
C ALA A 3 -28.10 28.83 -4.83
N SER A 4 -29.36 28.42 -4.65
CA SER A 4 -29.68 27.20 -3.90
C SER A 4 -29.75 25.90 -4.71
N LYS A 5 -29.76 25.95 -6.05
CA LYS A 5 -30.03 24.77 -6.89
C LYS A 5 -28.78 23.95 -7.25
N TRP A 6 -27.59 24.49 -7.00
CA TRP A 6 -26.31 23.86 -7.36
C TRP A 6 -25.59 23.18 -6.18
N LEU A 7 -26.09 23.37 -4.95
CA LEU A 7 -25.56 22.71 -3.75
C LEU A 7 -25.51 21.16 -3.86
N PRO A 8 -26.56 20.46 -4.33
CA PRO A 8 -26.53 18.99 -4.31
C PRO A 8 -25.56 18.41 -5.36
N ALA A 9 -25.33 19.12 -6.47
CA ALA A 9 -24.41 18.69 -7.51
C ALA A 9 -22.95 18.82 -7.06
N LEU A 10 -22.63 19.85 -6.27
CA LEU A 10 -21.27 20.06 -5.74
C LEU A 10 -20.93 19.02 -4.66
N SER A 11 -21.90 18.66 -3.80
CA SER A 11 -21.72 17.60 -2.79
C SER A 11 -21.51 16.22 -3.40
N ALA A 12 -22.17 15.90 -4.52
CA ALA A 12 -21.97 14.63 -5.22
C ALA A 12 -20.58 14.51 -5.86
N LEU A 13 -20.00 15.63 -6.31
CA LEU A 13 -18.65 15.65 -6.90
C LEU A 13 -17.54 15.48 -5.85
N LEU A 14 -17.72 16.00 -4.64
CA LEU A 14 -16.75 15.88 -3.53
C LEU A 14 -16.57 14.43 -3.05
N ILE A 15 -17.58 13.57 -3.23
CA ILE A 15 -17.50 12.15 -2.85
C ILE A 15 -16.59 11.37 -3.81
N SER A 16 -16.43 11.82 -5.06
CA SER A 16 -15.60 11.12 -6.06
C SER A 16 -14.12 11.50 -6.02
N THR A 17 -13.74 12.59 -5.36
CA THR A 17 -12.34 13.02 -5.24
C THR A 17 -11.57 12.35 -4.10
N GLY A 18 -12.23 11.50 -3.30
CA GLY A 18 -11.65 10.91 -2.09
C GLY A 18 -11.36 9.40 -2.16
N CYS A 19 -11.72 8.70 -3.24
CA CYS A 19 -11.47 7.26 -3.37
C CYS A 19 -10.27 6.99 -4.29
N GLY A 20 -9.16 7.64 -4.00
CA GLY A 20 -7.84 7.27 -4.49
C GLY A 20 -7.13 6.45 -3.43
N SER A 21 -7.67 5.28 -3.10
CA SER A 21 -6.88 4.30 -2.37
C SER A 21 -5.80 3.83 -3.33
N GLU A 22 -4.60 4.37 -3.20
CA GLU A 22 -3.38 3.72 -3.70
C GLU A 22 -3.41 2.31 -3.10
N THR A 23 -4.02 1.38 -3.82
CA THR A 23 -3.98 -0.04 -3.46
C THR A 23 -2.55 -0.40 -3.76
N PRO A 24 -1.67 -0.61 -2.75
CA PRO A 24 -0.34 -1.08 -3.05
C PRO A 24 -0.51 -2.35 -3.87
N ASP A 25 0.19 -2.42 -5.00
CA ASP A 25 0.09 -3.51 -5.97
C ASP A 25 -0.02 -4.85 -5.23
N ALA A 26 -1.23 -5.39 -5.18
CA ALA A 26 -1.55 -6.56 -4.36
C ALA A 26 -0.98 -7.86 -4.98
N GLY A 27 -0.25 -7.75 -6.09
CA GLY A 27 0.29 -8.87 -6.85
C GLY A 27 1.69 -9.33 -6.44
N GLY A 28 2.40 -8.57 -5.59
CA GLY A 28 3.78 -8.86 -5.21
C GLY A 28 3.93 -9.50 -3.82
N LYS A 29 4.92 -10.41 -3.67
CA LYS A 29 5.41 -10.83 -2.36
C LYS A 29 5.95 -9.61 -1.60
N PRO A 30 5.60 -9.40 -0.31
CA PRO A 30 6.21 -8.36 0.51
C PRO A 30 7.73 -8.47 0.51
N ARG A 31 8.40 -7.34 0.28
CA ARG A 31 9.86 -7.24 0.28
C ARG A 31 10.37 -6.92 1.67
N VAL A 32 11.28 -7.73 2.17
CA VAL A 32 11.89 -7.58 3.49
C VAL A 32 13.38 -7.35 3.33
N LEU A 33 13.87 -6.24 3.87
CA LEU A 33 15.29 -5.91 3.91
C LEU A 33 15.83 -6.18 5.31
N ALA A 34 16.92 -6.92 5.41
CA ALA A 34 17.56 -7.22 6.68
C ALA A 34 19.03 -6.78 6.65
N THR A 35 19.48 -6.12 7.72
CA THR A 35 20.86 -5.64 7.83
C THR A 35 21.86 -6.79 7.96
N THR A 36 21.52 -7.88 8.65
CA THR A 36 22.42 -9.01 8.89
C THR A 36 21.83 -10.32 8.37
N THR A 37 22.69 -11.19 7.87
CA THR A 37 22.35 -12.50 7.30
C THR A 37 21.54 -13.37 8.25
N MET A 38 21.85 -13.41 9.55
CA MET A 38 21.08 -14.21 10.52
C MET A 38 19.60 -13.80 10.58
N ILE A 39 19.29 -12.50 10.44
CA ILE A 39 17.93 -11.99 10.43
C ILE A 39 17.24 -12.25 9.08
N ALA A 40 17.99 -12.12 7.96
CA ALA A 40 17.49 -12.47 6.64
C ALA A 40 17.04 -13.94 6.57
N GLU A 41 17.87 -14.85 7.08
CA GLU A 41 17.59 -16.29 7.14
C GLU A 41 16.38 -16.59 8.04
N ALA A 42 16.29 -15.96 9.21
CA ALA A 42 15.15 -16.11 10.10
C ALA A 42 13.84 -15.63 9.44
N ALA A 43 13.88 -14.48 8.76
CA ALA A 43 12.74 -13.93 8.04
C ALA A 43 12.31 -14.83 6.88
N GLN A 44 13.26 -15.39 6.12
CA GLN A 44 12.98 -16.30 5.01
C GLN A 44 12.37 -17.62 5.50
N ARG A 45 12.82 -18.14 6.66
CA ARG A 45 12.27 -19.36 7.27
C ARG A 45 10.83 -19.18 7.76
N VAL A 46 10.50 -18.01 8.30
CA VAL A 46 9.15 -17.70 8.79
C VAL A 46 8.21 -17.36 7.63
N GLY A 47 8.66 -16.50 6.72
CA GLY A 47 7.84 -16.00 5.61
C GLY A 47 7.74 -16.96 4.42
N GLY A 48 8.72 -17.85 4.25
CA GLY A 48 8.74 -18.86 3.19
C GLY A 48 8.49 -18.26 1.81
N ASP A 49 7.61 -18.90 1.05
CA ASP A 49 7.23 -18.46 -0.29
C ASP A 49 6.36 -17.20 -0.31
N CYS A 50 5.90 -16.70 0.83
CA CYS A 50 5.03 -15.53 0.87
C CYS A 50 5.83 -14.21 0.79
N VAL A 51 7.15 -14.22 1.02
CA VAL A 51 7.98 -13.02 1.10
C VAL A 51 9.19 -13.10 0.16
N GLU A 52 9.74 -11.94 -0.18
CA GLU A 52 11.05 -11.82 -0.83
C GLU A 52 12.03 -11.15 0.15
N VAL A 53 13.05 -11.88 0.61
CA VAL A 53 14.04 -11.35 1.56
C VAL A 53 15.34 -10.99 0.85
N ARG A 54 15.91 -9.81 1.19
CA ARG A 54 17.25 -9.39 0.76
C ARG A 54 18.10 -8.97 1.96
N GLY A 55 19.32 -9.50 2.03
CA GLY A 55 20.35 -8.99 2.93
C GLY A 55 20.96 -7.70 2.37
N LEU A 56 21.18 -6.72 3.24
CA LEU A 56 21.85 -5.45 2.88
C LEU A 56 23.37 -5.55 3.01
N LEU A 57 23.85 -6.40 3.91
CA LEU A 57 25.26 -6.69 4.11
C LEU A 57 25.60 -8.05 3.48
N PRO A 58 26.84 -8.22 2.98
CA PRO A 58 27.31 -9.47 2.41
C PRO A 58 27.33 -10.62 3.44
#